data_AF-A0A353XSV6-F1
#
_entry.id   AF-A0A353XSV6-F1
#
_cell.length_a   1.000
_cell.length_b   1.000
_cell.length_c   1.000
_cell.angle_alpha   90.00
_cell.angle_beta   90.00
_cell.angle_gamma   90.00
#
_symmetry.space_group_name_H-M   'P 1'
#
loop_
_entity.id
_entity.type
_entity.pdbx_description
1 polymer ?
#
loop_
_entity_poly.entity_id
_entity_poly.type
_entity_poly.pdbx_seq_one_letter_code
_entity_poly.pdbx_strand_id
1 'polypeptide(L)'
;TLDVFTTRPDTLMGVTYVAVAAEHRLAKLAAEQNPKIAEFCELCRKGSVAEADLAKAEKIGMDTGLTVTHPLTGEEVPVWVANYVLMSYGSGAVMAVPAHDERDFEFASKYNLPIKTVIETPEGHEGAYTERGTLVNSGEFDGLDFDGSFEAMLAKLEPQNLASRKIQYRLRDWGVSRQRYWGCPIPMINCEYCGNVPVDEADLPIKLPTDVVPDGRGNPLKNIPEFVNTTCPKCGGPAERETDTFDTFMESSWYYARFASPNDDTQMVDKSAADTWLPVDQYVGGVEHAVMHLLYARFYHKLMRDEGLVSGDEPFKNLLTQGMVLAGTLYRSNEDGSKTYYFAEDVDINYDDRGQPINAILKADGQPVTIGKIEKMSKSKNNGVDPQTTIDQYGADTVRLYTLFAAPADQTLEWSDDSLKGPYNFLKKVWREVHSHIEALQQQGIAATDLPAISSIDSNELDSLAKGLRRKTHEVIAKIDNDLGDRLSLNTPVSSLMELANEIGMFISKNKNINSTTLAVQQEAITTLLTILSVYAPHIAEHLLEELGVDTTALVYPKADESALVQDTITMVVQVNGKVRGKMEVAPNSDPELLKAQAKELDTVSKYLTGDIKKEIVVPNKLVNIVVVG
;
A
#
# COMPACT_ATOMS: atom_id res chain seq x y z
N THR A 1 -17.31 19.21 39.41
CA THR A 1 -17.81 18.12 38.56
C THR A 1 -16.62 17.44 37.91
N LEU A 2 -16.73 16.15 37.60
CA LEU A 2 -15.77 15.42 36.77
C LEU A 2 -16.42 15.22 35.41
N ASP A 3 -15.83 15.83 34.38
CA ASP A 3 -16.36 15.70 33.03
C ASP A 3 -15.75 14.47 32.37
N VAL A 4 -16.56 13.71 31.63
CA VAL A 4 -16.13 12.52 30.88
C VAL A 4 -16.67 12.61 29.45
N PHE A 5 -16.01 11.92 28.52
CA PHE A 5 -16.52 11.74 27.16
C PHE A 5 -16.87 10.26 26.93
N THR A 6 -18.04 10.01 26.33
CA THR A 6 -18.47 8.67 25.94
C THR A 6 -19.19 8.70 24.59
N THR A 7 -18.98 7.67 23.78
CA THR A 7 -19.76 7.38 22.56
C THR A 7 -20.93 6.43 22.84
N ARG A 8 -21.07 5.98 24.09
CA ARG A 8 -22.10 5.06 24.60
C ARG A 8 -22.85 5.66 25.79
N PRO A 9 -23.52 6.82 25.63
CA PRO A 9 -24.31 7.38 26.72
C PRO A 9 -25.52 6.51 27.05
N ASP A 10 -26.00 5.69 26.11
CA ASP A 10 -27.04 4.67 26.32
C ASP A 10 -26.72 3.73 27.49
N THR A 11 -25.44 3.48 27.76
CA THR A 11 -24.99 2.59 28.82
C THR A 11 -24.66 3.31 30.14
N LEU A 12 -25.00 4.60 30.30
CA LEU A 12 -24.65 5.42 31.47
C LEU A 12 -25.11 4.77 32.78
N MET A 13 -26.29 4.15 32.82
CA MET A 13 -26.81 3.48 34.01
C MET A 13 -25.99 2.26 34.47
N GLY A 14 -25.07 1.77 33.61
CA GLY A 14 -24.17 0.66 33.88
C GLY A 14 -22.80 1.09 34.42
N VAL A 15 -22.58 2.39 34.67
CA VAL A 15 -21.31 2.90 35.22
C VAL A 15 -21.10 2.39 36.63
N THR A 16 -19.96 1.73 36.88
CA THR A 16 -19.61 1.18 38.20
C THR A 16 -18.31 1.73 38.79
N TYR A 17 -17.50 2.41 37.97
CA TYR A 17 -16.37 3.23 38.40
C TYR A 17 -16.09 4.30 37.33
N VAL A 18 -15.27 5.29 37.66
CA VAL A 18 -14.70 6.22 36.68
C VAL A 18 -13.17 6.12 36.71
N ALA A 19 -12.52 6.27 35.57
CA ALA A 19 -11.08 6.21 35.46
C ALA A 19 -10.51 7.55 34.96
N VAL A 20 -9.43 8.02 35.58
CA VAL A 20 -8.73 9.26 35.22
C VAL A 20 -7.28 8.99 34.85
N ALA A 21 -6.72 9.85 33.98
CA ALA A 21 -5.30 9.81 33.63
C ALA A 21 -4.40 10.15 34.82
N ALA A 22 -3.15 9.70 34.80
CA ALA A 22 -2.16 9.97 35.85
C ALA A 22 -1.83 11.47 36.00
N GLU A 23 -2.01 12.26 34.96
CA GLU A 23 -1.80 13.71 34.96
C GLU A 23 -3.04 14.49 35.40
N HIS A 24 -4.20 13.83 35.53
CA HIS A 24 -5.47 14.45 35.87
C HIS A 24 -5.44 15.08 37.27
N ARG A 25 -6.18 16.18 37.46
CA ARG A 25 -6.17 16.93 38.73
C ARG A 25 -6.59 16.07 39.93
N LEU A 26 -7.54 15.15 39.75
CA LEU A 26 -7.97 14.23 40.80
C LEU A 26 -6.88 13.20 41.17
N ALA A 27 -6.14 12.69 40.19
CA ALA A 27 -5.00 11.80 40.45
C ALA A 27 -3.89 12.53 41.22
N LYS A 28 -3.60 13.78 40.85
CA LYS A 28 -2.65 14.65 41.58
C LYS A 28 -3.09 14.89 43.03
N LEU A 29 -4.36 15.21 43.24
CA LEU A 29 -4.92 15.41 44.59
C LEU A 29 -4.82 14.13 45.44
N ALA A 30 -5.13 12.97 44.87
CA ALA A 30 -5.00 11.68 45.56
C ALA A 30 -3.53 11.32 45.85
N ALA A 31 -2.61 11.68 44.93
CA ALA A 31 -1.18 11.49 45.10
C ALA A 31 -0.58 12.34 46.24
N GLU A 32 -1.11 13.54 46.51
CA GLU A 32 -0.71 14.35 47.67
C GLU A 32 -1.00 13.65 49.01
N GLN A 33 -2.03 12.80 49.03
CA GLN A 33 -2.50 12.12 50.25
C GLN A 33 -2.01 10.67 50.36
N ASN A 34 -1.56 10.06 49.26
CA ASN A 34 -1.12 8.67 49.22
C ASN A 34 0.16 8.50 48.37
N PRO A 35 1.32 8.25 49.02
CA PRO A 35 2.60 8.06 48.31
C PRO A 35 2.58 6.96 47.24
N LYS A 36 1.78 5.90 47.43
CA LYS A 36 1.69 4.82 46.43
C LYS A 36 1.00 5.28 45.14
N ILE A 37 0.01 6.17 45.25
CA ILE A 37 -0.63 6.78 44.07
C ILE A 37 0.35 7.72 43.36
N ALA A 38 1.17 8.46 44.11
CA ALA A 38 2.22 9.28 43.52
C ALA A 38 3.23 8.43 42.72
N GLU A 39 3.72 7.33 43.31
CA GLU A 39 4.61 6.36 42.64
C GLU A 39 3.96 5.76 41.38
N PHE A 40 2.68 5.41 41.45
CA PHE A 40 1.93 4.90 40.30
C PHE A 40 1.77 5.95 39.20
N CYS A 41 1.50 7.21 39.54
CA CYS A 41 1.43 8.29 38.56
C CYS A 41 2.79 8.50 37.86
N GLU A 42 3.91 8.41 38.58
CA GLU A 42 5.25 8.44 37.98
C GLU A 42 5.51 7.22 37.08
N LEU A 43 5.03 6.03 37.48
CA LEU A 43 5.12 4.84 36.65
C LEU A 43 4.38 5.02 35.32
N CYS A 44 3.15 5.55 35.35
CA CYS A 44 2.37 5.83 34.14
C CYS A 44 3.10 6.81 33.21
N ARG A 45 3.74 7.85 33.73
CA ARG A 45 4.50 8.84 32.93
C ARG A 45 5.74 8.26 32.25
N LYS A 46 6.30 7.17 32.77
CA LYS A 46 7.41 6.43 32.15
C LYS A 46 6.94 5.45 31.07
N GLY A 47 5.64 5.20 30.97
CA GLY A 47 5.06 4.32 29.98
C GLY A 47 5.16 4.88 28.56
N SER A 48 5.08 4.00 27.56
CA SER A 48 4.98 4.42 26.17
C SER A 48 3.67 5.19 25.95
N VAL A 49 3.76 6.32 25.24
CA VAL A 49 2.59 7.08 24.77
C VAL A 49 2.10 6.62 23.40
N ALA A 50 2.81 5.67 22.77
CA ALA A 50 2.42 5.12 21.48
C ALA A 50 1.14 4.27 21.64
N GLU A 51 0.15 4.55 20.79
CA GLU A 51 -1.17 3.95 20.93
C GLU A 51 -1.17 2.42 20.78
N ALA A 52 -0.33 1.90 19.86
CA ALA A 52 -0.14 0.46 19.67
C ALA A 52 0.45 -0.23 20.91
N ASP A 53 1.34 0.45 21.63
CA ASP A 53 1.94 -0.06 22.86
C ASP A 53 0.92 -0.01 24.00
N LEU A 54 0.17 1.08 24.12
CA LEU A 54 -0.89 1.25 25.14
C LEU A 54 -2.01 0.22 25.00
N ALA A 55 -2.40 -0.09 23.75
CA ALA A 55 -3.41 -1.12 23.48
C ALA A 55 -2.96 -2.50 23.98
N LYS A 56 -1.68 -2.86 23.77
CA LYS A 56 -1.09 -4.14 24.20
C LYS A 56 -0.64 -4.17 25.66
N ALA A 57 -0.38 -3.00 26.24
CA ALA A 57 0.08 -2.89 27.61
C ALA A 57 -0.96 -3.48 28.57
N GLU A 58 -0.47 -4.14 29.61
CA GLU A 58 -1.31 -4.60 30.70
C GLU A 58 -2.04 -3.39 31.31
N LYS A 59 -3.36 -3.51 31.45
CA LYS A 59 -4.19 -2.48 32.06
C LYS A 59 -3.97 -2.53 33.57
N ILE A 60 -3.40 -1.46 34.12
CA ILE A 60 -3.11 -1.32 35.54
C ILE A 60 -3.72 -0.02 36.05
N GLY A 61 -4.16 -0.05 37.31
CA GLY A 61 -4.74 1.11 37.97
C GLY A 61 -4.71 0.99 39.49
N MET A 62 -5.03 2.11 40.14
CA MET A 62 -5.14 2.22 41.58
C MET A 62 -6.39 2.99 41.99
N ASP A 63 -7.08 2.51 43.02
CA ASP A 63 -8.16 3.24 43.67
C ASP A 63 -7.61 4.52 44.28
N THR A 64 -8.25 5.65 43.96
CA THR A 64 -7.84 6.96 44.49
C THR A 64 -8.37 7.23 45.89
N GLY A 65 -9.36 6.46 46.35
CA GLY A 65 -10.14 6.73 47.57
C GLY A 65 -11.12 7.88 47.42
N LEU A 66 -11.20 8.51 46.24
CA LEU A 66 -12.18 9.53 45.90
C LEU A 66 -13.41 8.88 45.26
N THR A 67 -14.56 9.51 45.43
CA THR A 67 -15.82 9.13 44.77
C THR A 67 -16.41 10.30 43.99
N VAL A 68 -17.27 9.98 43.03
CA VAL A 68 -18.11 10.94 42.31
C VAL A 68 -19.56 10.47 42.34
N THR A 69 -20.49 11.41 42.39
CA THR A 69 -21.93 11.08 42.37
C THR A 69 -22.41 10.84 40.94
N HIS A 70 -23.04 9.69 40.70
CA HIS A 70 -23.66 9.35 39.41
C HIS A 70 -24.85 10.28 39.13
N PRO A 71 -24.93 10.94 37.95
CA PRO A 71 -25.88 12.04 37.73
C PRO A 71 -27.36 11.61 37.63
N LEU A 72 -27.63 10.35 37.26
CA LEU A 72 -29.00 9.80 37.20
C LEU A 72 -29.42 9.02 38.47
N THR A 73 -28.57 8.11 38.99
CA THR A 73 -28.91 7.28 40.16
C THR A 73 -28.64 7.98 41.50
N GLY A 74 -27.74 8.96 41.54
CA GLY A 74 -27.27 9.58 42.79
C GLY A 74 -26.30 8.71 43.61
N GLU A 75 -25.91 7.54 43.11
CA GLU A 75 -24.98 6.64 43.79
C GLU A 75 -23.54 7.16 43.74
N GLU A 76 -22.74 6.88 44.78
CA GLU A 76 -21.32 7.20 44.80
C GLU A 76 -20.53 6.14 44.02
N VAL A 77 -19.74 6.60 43.06
CA VAL A 77 -18.95 5.78 42.13
C VAL A 77 -17.46 6.01 42.40
N PRO A 78 -16.64 4.97 42.60
CA PRO A 78 -15.23 5.12 42.92
C PRO A 78 -14.43 5.68 41.73
N VAL A 79 -13.46 6.53 42.03
CA VAL A 79 -12.52 7.11 41.06
C VAL A 79 -11.21 6.32 41.09
N TRP A 80 -10.79 5.83 39.93
CA TRP A 80 -9.53 5.11 39.75
C TRP A 80 -8.55 5.94 38.90
N VAL A 81 -7.27 5.84 39.20
CA VAL A 81 -6.22 6.28 38.26
C VAL A 81 -5.79 5.07 37.43
N ALA A 82 -5.73 5.20 36.11
CA ALA A 82 -5.44 4.08 35.22
C ALA A 82 -4.48 4.47 34.08
N ASN A 83 -3.62 3.53 33.66
CA ASN A 83 -2.58 3.77 32.67
C ASN A 83 -3.09 3.88 31.21
N TYR A 84 -4.33 3.49 30.95
CA TYR A 84 -4.92 3.50 29.61
C TYR A 84 -5.77 4.74 29.33
N VAL A 85 -6.01 5.59 30.33
CA VAL A 85 -6.71 6.87 30.16
C VAL A 85 -5.70 7.95 29.84
N LEU A 86 -5.87 8.62 28.71
CA LEU A 86 -4.93 9.62 28.22
C LEU A 86 -5.45 11.03 28.49
N MET A 87 -4.63 11.85 29.15
CA MET A 87 -4.98 13.25 29.43
C MET A 87 -5.25 14.06 28.16
N SER A 88 -4.58 13.71 27.05
CA SER A 88 -4.72 14.36 25.75
C SER A 88 -5.97 13.94 24.96
N TYR A 89 -6.83 13.07 25.49
CA TYR A 89 -8.04 12.60 24.81
C TYR A 89 -9.29 12.85 25.66
N GLY A 90 -10.31 13.48 25.06
CA GLY A 90 -11.51 13.90 25.77
C GLY A 90 -11.16 14.87 26.91
N SER A 91 -11.62 14.56 28.13
CA SER A 91 -11.34 15.32 29.35
C SER A 91 -10.18 14.75 30.18
N GLY A 92 -9.49 13.70 29.70
CA GLY A 92 -8.55 12.93 30.52
C GLY A 92 -9.22 12.06 31.59
N ALA A 93 -10.53 11.82 31.44
CA ALA A 93 -11.34 10.95 32.28
C ALA A 93 -12.40 10.22 31.45
N VAL A 94 -12.73 9.00 31.86
CA VAL A 94 -13.76 8.16 31.23
C VAL A 94 -14.68 7.56 32.29
N MET A 95 -15.96 7.42 31.94
CA MET A 95 -16.86 6.55 32.69
C MET A 95 -16.59 5.10 32.27
N ALA A 96 -16.60 4.18 33.22
CA ALA A 96 -16.36 2.78 32.91
C ALA A 96 -17.64 1.95 33.03
N VAL A 97 -17.97 1.21 31.97
CA VAL A 97 -19.17 0.36 31.91
C VAL A 97 -18.76 -1.07 31.58
N PRO A 98 -18.32 -1.86 32.58
CA PRO A 98 -17.68 -3.15 32.35
C PRO A 98 -18.52 -4.16 31.58
N ALA A 99 -19.85 -4.12 31.68
CA ALA A 99 -20.69 -5.06 30.95
C ALA A 99 -20.72 -4.78 29.43
N HIS A 100 -20.26 -3.59 28.97
CA HIS A 100 -20.46 -3.11 27.59
C HIS A 100 -19.22 -2.46 26.95
N ASP A 101 -18.07 -2.46 27.62
CA ASP A 101 -16.75 -2.12 27.04
C ASP A 101 -15.73 -3.18 27.47
N GLU A 102 -15.00 -3.76 26.51
CA GLU A 102 -14.04 -4.85 26.76
C GLU A 102 -12.89 -4.43 27.69
N ARG A 103 -12.37 -3.21 27.55
CA ARG A 103 -11.25 -2.73 28.37
C ARG A 103 -11.73 -2.50 29.80
N ASP A 104 -12.93 -1.96 29.95
CA ASP A 104 -13.54 -1.78 31.27
C ASP A 104 -13.85 -3.14 31.92
N PHE A 105 -14.26 -4.15 31.14
CA PHE A 105 -14.48 -5.53 31.60
C PHE A 105 -13.19 -6.18 32.10
N GLU A 106 -12.12 -6.12 31.30
CA GLU A 106 -10.81 -6.67 31.68
C GLU A 106 -10.30 -6.03 32.96
N PHE A 107 -10.39 -4.70 33.05
CA PHE A 107 -9.98 -3.96 34.23
C PHE A 107 -10.84 -4.30 35.45
N ALA A 108 -12.17 -4.31 35.31
CA ALA A 108 -13.09 -4.65 36.40
C ALA A 108 -12.90 -6.09 36.89
N SER A 109 -12.71 -7.04 35.98
CA SER A 109 -12.46 -8.45 36.31
C SER A 109 -11.15 -8.60 37.10
N LYS A 110 -10.10 -7.89 36.67
CA LYS A 110 -8.79 -7.92 37.33
C LYS A 110 -8.83 -7.35 38.75
N TYR A 111 -9.56 -6.26 38.95
CA TYR A 111 -9.65 -5.56 40.24
C TYR A 111 -10.91 -5.92 41.06
N ASN A 112 -11.70 -6.89 40.60
CA ASN A 112 -12.95 -7.34 41.22
C ASN A 112 -13.94 -6.18 41.47
N LEU A 113 -14.06 -5.29 40.48
CA LEU A 113 -15.01 -4.18 40.47
C LEU A 113 -16.40 -4.66 39.98
N PRO A 114 -17.49 -3.96 40.34
CA PRO A 114 -18.83 -4.37 39.93
C PRO A 114 -19.01 -4.34 38.40
N ILE A 115 -19.73 -5.33 37.88
CA ILE A 115 -20.09 -5.44 36.46
C ILE A 115 -21.63 -5.43 36.39
N LYS A 116 -22.20 -4.40 35.76
CA LYS A 116 -23.66 -4.17 35.70
C LYS A 116 -24.15 -4.15 34.25
N THR A 117 -24.95 -5.14 33.89
CA THR A 117 -25.59 -5.24 32.58
C THR A 117 -26.74 -4.25 32.46
N VAL A 118 -26.70 -3.40 31.44
CA VAL A 118 -27.74 -2.41 31.10
C VAL A 118 -28.24 -2.45 29.66
N ILE A 119 -27.67 -3.33 28.83
CA ILE A 119 -28.19 -3.66 27.50
C ILE A 119 -28.61 -5.13 27.52
N GLU A 120 -29.71 -5.45 26.85
CA GLU A 120 -30.17 -6.82 26.67
C GLU A 120 -29.09 -7.66 25.96
N THR A 121 -28.49 -8.57 26.72
CA THR A 121 -27.40 -9.44 26.27
C THR A 121 -27.95 -10.84 25.94
N PRO A 122 -27.55 -11.47 24.82
CA PRO A 122 -27.93 -12.84 24.51
C PRO A 122 -27.57 -13.83 25.62
N GLU A 123 -28.43 -14.83 25.83
CA GLU A 123 -28.19 -15.88 26.82
C GLU A 123 -26.89 -16.65 26.50
N GLY A 124 -26.03 -16.81 27.51
CA GLY A 124 -24.74 -17.50 27.37
C GLY A 124 -23.58 -16.65 26.82
N HIS A 125 -23.77 -15.34 26.60
CA HIS A 125 -22.66 -14.44 26.26
C HIS A 125 -21.68 -14.30 27.43
N GLU A 126 -20.39 -14.51 27.16
CA GLU A 126 -19.32 -14.30 28.13
C GLU A 126 -18.56 -13.01 27.80
N GLY A 127 -18.20 -12.23 28.82
CA GLY A 127 -17.47 -10.97 28.65
C GLY A 127 -18.35 -9.74 28.45
N ALA A 128 -17.74 -8.65 27.99
CA ALA A 128 -18.48 -7.43 27.63
C ALA A 128 -19.36 -7.67 26.39
N TYR A 129 -20.60 -7.19 26.41
CA TYR A 129 -21.47 -7.14 25.26
C TYR A 129 -21.46 -5.73 24.65
N THR A 130 -20.71 -5.56 23.55
CA THR A 130 -20.37 -4.27 22.96
C THR A 130 -21.38 -3.77 21.93
N GLU A 131 -22.28 -4.63 21.46
CA GLU A 131 -23.31 -4.25 20.51
C GLU A 131 -24.33 -3.26 21.11
N ARG A 132 -25.00 -2.51 20.23
CA ARG A 132 -26.13 -1.66 20.61
C ARG A 132 -27.39 -2.51 20.70
N GLY A 133 -28.24 -2.23 21.68
CA GLY A 133 -29.46 -2.99 21.88
C GLY A 133 -30.44 -2.24 22.78
N THR A 134 -31.47 -2.96 23.20
CA THR A 134 -32.51 -2.45 24.10
C THR A 134 -31.96 -2.30 25.51
N LEU A 135 -32.29 -1.20 26.19
CA LEU A 135 -31.89 -0.97 27.57
C LEU A 135 -32.68 -1.85 28.55
N VAL A 136 -31.95 -2.38 29.53
CA VAL A 136 -32.47 -3.09 30.70
C VAL A 136 -31.78 -2.55 31.95
N ASN A 137 -32.31 -2.79 33.15
CA ASN A 137 -31.72 -2.37 34.43
C ASN A 137 -31.32 -0.88 34.50
N SER A 138 -32.03 -0.05 33.75
CA SER A 138 -31.80 1.38 33.50
C SER A 138 -32.96 2.25 33.98
N GLY A 139 -33.94 1.69 34.70
CA GLY A 139 -35.00 2.45 35.34
C GLY A 139 -36.00 3.02 34.34
N GLU A 140 -36.19 4.34 34.32
CA GLU A 140 -37.14 4.98 33.39
C GLU A 140 -36.74 4.87 31.91
N PHE A 141 -35.50 4.43 31.63
CA PHE A 141 -34.98 4.25 30.28
C PHE A 141 -35.09 2.80 29.77
N ASP A 142 -35.62 1.87 30.58
CA ASP A 142 -35.81 0.48 30.17
C ASP A 142 -36.72 0.38 28.94
N GLY A 143 -36.35 -0.51 28.01
CA GLY A 143 -37.09 -0.73 26.76
C GLY A 143 -36.77 0.27 25.63
N LEU A 144 -35.97 1.30 25.88
CA LEU A 144 -35.49 2.20 24.83
C LEU A 144 -34.35 1.57 24.02
N ASP A 145 -34.24 1.94 22.75
CA ASP A 145 -33.09 1.65 21.91
C ASP A 145 -31.98 2.70 22.08
N PHE A 146 -30.90 2.59 21.31
CA PHE A 146 -29.76 3.50 21.40
C PHE A 146 -30.15 4.97 21.18
N ASP A 147 -30.87 5.27 20.10
CA ASP A 147 -31.21 6.67 19.76
C ASP A 147 -32.22 7.23 20.78
N GLY A 148 -33.24 6.44 21.15
CA GLY A 148 -34.23 6.84 22.15
C GLY A 148 -33.63 7.09 23.54
N SER A 149 -32.73 6.21 23.99
CA SER A 149 -32.04 6.37 25.28
C SER A 149 -31.07 7.57 25.28
N PHE A 150 -30.35 7.78 24.17
CA PHE A 150 -29.46 8.93 23.99
C PHE A 150 -30.23 10.25 24.15
N GLU A 151 -31.35 10.41 23.43
CA GLU A 151 -32.20 11.61 23.52
C GLU A 151 -32.80 11.77 24.92
N ALA A 152 -33.32 10.69 25.51
CA ALA A 152 -33.99 10.74 26.81
C ALA A 152 -33.02 11.12 27.94
N MET A 153 -31.82 10.53 27.96
CA MET A 153 -30.80 10.85 28.96
C MET A 153 -30.28 12.28 28.80
N LEU A 154 -30.07 12.75 27.57
CA LEU A 154 -29.70 14.15 27.32
C LEU A 154 -30.78 15.12 27.78
N ALA A 155 -32.04 14.89 27.42
CA ALA A 155 -33.16 15.74 27.83
C ALA A 155 -33.28 15.87 29.36
N LYS A 156 -32.86 14.83 30.09
CA LYS A 156 -32.85 14.83 31.56
C LYS A 156 -31.64 15.57 32.17
N LEU A 157 -30.45 15.41 31.58
CA LEU A 157 -29.18 15.89 32.16
C LEU A 157 -28.76 17.28 31.67
N GLU A 158 -29.11 17.66 30.45
CA GLU A 158 -28.73 18.95 29.85
C GLU A 158 -29.31 20.18 30.60
N PRO A 159 -30.58 20.21 31.04
CA PRO A 159 -31.12 21.33 31.83
C PRO A 159 -30.41 21.53 33.17
N GLN A 160 -29.71 20.50 33.67
CA GLN A 160 -28.94 20.54 34.91
C GLN A 160 -27.47 20.90 34.67
N ASN A 161 -27.06 21.13 33.41
CA ASN A 161 -25.67 21.29 32.96
C ASN A 161 -24.79 20.07 33.29
N LEU A 162 -25.37 18.87 33.29
CA LEU A 162 -24.66 17.61 33.59
C LEU A 162 -24.36 16.78 32.32
N ALA A 163 -24.87 17.20 31.16
CA ALA A 163 -24.53 16.60 29.87
C ALA A 163 -24.67 17.64 28.74
N SER A 164 -23.92 17.44 27.65
CA SER A 164 -24.11 18.15 26.38
C SER A 164 -23.61 17.29 25.22
N ARG A 165 -24.13 17.52 24.02
CA ARG A 165 -23.63 16.85 22.81
C ARG A 165 -22.24 17.35 22.47
N LYS A 166 -21.32 16.42 22.20
CA LYS A 166 -19.96 16.76 21.77
C LYS A 166 -19.51 15.84 20.63
N ILE A 167 -18.96 16.45 19.58
CA ILE A 167 -18.17 15.75 18.56
C ILE A 167 -16.72 15.77 19.01
N GLN A 168 -16.07 14.61 18.97
CA GLN A 168 -14.65 14.44 19.26
C GLN A 168 -13.97 13.70 18.13
N TYR A 169 -12.69 14.01 17.92
CA TYR A 169 -11.86 13.33 16.94
C TYR A 169 -10.76 12.57 17.67
N ARG A 170 -10.48 11.34 17.21
CA ARG A 170 -9.28 10.61 17.62
C ARG A 170 -8.01 11.25 17.04
N LEU A 171 -8.14 11.89 15.88
CA LEU A 171 -7.07 12.69 15.27
C LEU A 171 -6.65 13.81 16.23
N ARG A 172 -5.34 13.96 16.42
CA ARG A 172 -4.74 15.04 17.20
C ARG A 172 -4.11 16.06 16.25
N ASP A 173 -3.86 17.25 16.76
CA ASP A 173 -3.06 18.24 16.04
C ASP A 173 -1.67 17.69 15.72
N TRP A 174 -1.13 18.12 14.60
CA TRP A 174 0.19 17.71 14.15
C TRP A 174 1.27 18.49 14.91
N GLY A 175 1.95 17.81 15.83
CA GLY A 175 3.14 18.35 16.49
C GLY A 175 4.33 18.37 15.52
N VAL A 176 4.64 19.54 14.97
CA VAL A 176 5.66 19.70 13.93
C VAL A 176 7.07 19.98 14.47
N SER A 177 7.25 20.27 15.76
CA SER A 177 8.56 20.57 16.32
C SER A 177 9.38 19.31 16.61
N ARG A 178 10.67 19.34 16.28
CA ARG A 178 11.64 18.27 16.55
C ARG A 178 12.89 18.83 17.21
N GLN A 179 13.29 18.23 18.33
CA GLN A 179 14.56 18.53 19.01
C GLN A 179 15.73 17.80 18.31
N ARG A 180 15.91 18.09 17.01
CA ARG A 180 16.91 17.50 16.12
C ARG A 180 17.55 18.62 15.30
N TYR A 181 18.79 18.40 14.88
CA TYR A 181 19.54 19.38 14.08
C TYR A 181 19.18 19.30 12.59
N TRP A 182 19.08 18.09 12.03
CA TRP A 182 18.91 17.93 10.59
C TRP A 182 17.44 18.06 10.17
N GLY A 183 17.01 19.30 9.95
CA GLY A 183 15.68 19.65 9.47
C GLY A 183 15.56 21.13 9.13
N CYS A 184 14.43 21.53 8.56
CA CYS A 184 14.14 22.94 8.27
C CYS A 184 13.94 23.73 9.58
N PRO A 185 14.73 24.78 9.86
CA PRO A 185 14.53 25.61 11.06
C PRO A 185 13.14 26.24 11.11
N ILE A 186 12.50 26.22 12.28
CA ILE A 186 11.18 26.84 12.46
C ILE A 186 11.32 28.37 12.45
N PRO A 187 10.58 29.12 11.61
CA PRO A 187 10.75 30.56 11.43
C PRO A 187 10.07 31.38 12.54
N MET A 188 10.43 31.10 13.80
CA MET A 188 9.93 31.78 14.99
C MET A 188 11.07 32.36 15.82
N ILE A 189 10.82 33.50 16.46
CA ILE A 189 11.72 34.22 17.36
C ILE A 189 11.05 34.35 18.73
N ASN A 190 11.74 33.93 19.78
CA ASN A 190 11.33 33.98 21.17
C ASN A 190 11.86 35.27 21.81
N CYS A 191 10.97 36.22 22.10
CA CYS A 191 11.29 37.47 22.78
C CYS A 191 10.68 37.51 24.18
N GLU A 192 11.47 37.86 25.19
CA GLU A 192 11.02 37.94 26.60
C GLU A 192 9.82 38.89 26.78
N TYR A 193 9.75 39.97 26.00
CA TYR A 193 8.69 40.97 26.10
C TYR A 193 7.52 40.73 25.13
N CYS A 194 7.80 40.25 23.92
CA CYS A 194 6.80 40.13 22.86
C CYS A 194 6.20 38.71 22.73
N GLY A 195 6.79 37.71 23.40
CA GLY A 195 6.46 36.30 23.23
C GLY A 195 7.05 35.73 21.95
N ASN A 196 6.35 34.76 21.36
CA ASN A 196 6.76 34.08 20.13
C ASN A 196 6.29 34.90 18.93
N VAL A 197 7.23 35.39 18.13
CA VAL A 197 6.98 36.25 16.97
C VAL A 197 7.50 35.56 15.70
N PRO A 198 6.75 35.54 14.60
CA PRO A 198 7.27 35.00 13.33
C PRO A 198 8.43 35.85 12.81
N VAL A 199 9.31 35.23 12.04
CA VAL A 199 10.35 35.93 11.28
C VAL A 199 9.70 36.69 10.13
N ASP A 200 10.22 37.88 9.80
CA ASP A 200 9.74 38.67 8.67
C ASP A 200 10.06 37.95 7.34
N GLU A 201 9.15 38.04 6.36
CA GLU A 201 9.28 37.34 5.08
C GLU A 201 10.58 37.68 4.34
N ALA A 202 11.03 38.94 4.42
CA ALA A 202 12.28 39.40 3.81
C ALA A 202 13.55 38.78 4.45
N ASP A 203 13.44 38.26 5.68
CA ASP A 203 14.53 37.61 6.40
C ASP A 203 14.53 36.08 6.23
N LEU A 204 13.58 35.54 5.45
CA LEU A 204 13.58 34.15 5.04
C LEU A 204 14.59 33.89 3.90
N PRO A 205 15.14 32.68 3.80
CA PRO A 205 15.00 31.56 4.74
C PRO A 205 15.94 31.68 5.96
N ILE A 206 15.53 31.11 7.10
CA ILE A 206 16.49 30.77 8.16
C ILE A 206 17.35 29.61 7.67
N LYS A 207 18.60 29.90 7.30
CA LYS A 207 19.55 28.89 6.85
C LYS A 207 20.03 28.04 8.01
N LEU A 208 19.89 26.72 7.88
CA LEU A 208 20.50 25.76 8.79
C LEU A 208 22.04 25.86 8.69
N PRO A 209 22.79 26.09 9.78
CA PRO A 209 24.24 26.04 9.76
C PRO A 209 24.70 24.63 9.39
N THR A 210 25.55 24.45 8.37
CA THR A 210 25.96 23.11 7.89
C THR A 210 27.31 22.64 8.42
N ASP A 211 28.16 23.55 8.89
CA ASP A 211 29.46 23.25 9.49
C ASP A 211 29.32 22.87 10.97
N VAL A 212 28.56 21.79 11.22
CA VAL A 212 28.24 21.29 12.56
C VAL A 212 28.48 19.78 12.58
N VAL A 213 29.25 19.31 13.56
CA VAL A 213 29.46 17.88 13.81
C VAL A 213 28.61 17.46 15.02
N PRO A 214 27.51 16.72 14.82
CA PRO A 214 26.70 16.24 15.94
C PRO A 214 27.49 15.25 16.81
N ASP A 215 27.61 15.52 18.10
CA ASP A 215 28.32 14.68 19.08
C ASP A 215 27.41 13.66 19.79
N GLY A 216 26.14 13.61 19.39
CA GLY A 216 25.09 12.76 19.96
C GLY A 216 24.45 13.32 21.23
N ARG A 217 24.86 14.49 21.74
CA ARG A 217 24.33 15.10 22.98
C ARG A 217 23.34 16.21 22.68
N GLY A 218 22.09 15.84 22.39
CA GLY A 218 20.99 16.80 22.23
C GLY A 218 20.95 17.48 20.86
N ASN A 219 20.35 18.67 20.78
CA ASN A 219 20.24 19.46 19.55
C ASN A 219 21.38 20.49 19.49
N PRO A 220 22.38 20.33 18.59
CA PRO A 220 23.51 21.25 18.45
C PRO A 220 23.14 22.72 18.28
N LEU A 221 22.02 23.04 17.63
CA LEU A 221 21.63 24.42 17.33
C LEU A 221 21.56 25.31 18.57
N LYS A 222 21.20 24.74 19.73
CA LYS A 222 21.13 25.45 21.01
C LYS A 222 22.47 26.01 21.48
N ASN A 223 23.57 25.45 21.00
CA ASN A 223 24.92 25.79 21.42
C ASN A 223 25.68 26.64 20.38
N ILE A 224 24.97 27.22 19.40
CA ILE A 224 25.52 28.03 18.32
C ILE A 224 25.03 29.49 18.50
N PRO A 225 25.75 30.33 19.28
CA PRO A 225 25.31 31.69 19.60
C PRO A 225 25.00 32.56 18.38
N GLU A 226 25.73 32.38 17.28
CA GLU A 226 25.54 33.09 16.01
C GLU A 226 24.27 32.70 15.27
N PHE A 227 23.71 31.52 15.56
CA PHE A 227 22.41 31.10 15.07
C PHE A 227 21.29 31.52 16.03
N VAL A 228 21.47 31.26 17.33
CA VAL A 228 20.42 31.48 18.34
C VAL A 228 20.15 32.96 18.57
N ASN A 229 21.19 33.77 18.75
CA ASN A 229 21.02 35.17 19.14
C ASN A 229 20.57 36.01 17.95
N THR A 230 19.45 36.73 18.11
CA THR A 230 18.91 37.63 17.10
C THR A 230 18.23 38.84 17.77
N THR A 231 17.65 39.73 16.97
CA THR A 231 16.78 40.80 17.45
C THR A 231 15.32 40.46 17.18
N CYS A 232 14.43 40.88 18.08
CA CYS A 232 12.99 40.74 17.88
C CYS A 232 12.53 41.69 16.74
N PRO A 233 11.86 41.18 15.70
CA PRO A 233 11.39 42.02 14.58
C PRO A 233 10.33 43.04 15.02
N LYS A 234 9.63 42.80 16.13
CA LYS A 234 8.56 43.66 16.64
C LYS A 234 9.06 44.84 17.49
N CYS A 235 10.04 44.63 18.37
CA CYS A 235 10.49 45.64 19.33
C CYS A 235 11.97 46.04 19.18
N GLY A 236 12.74 45.34 18.36
CA GLY A 236 14.17 45.56 18.16
C GLY A 236 15.07 45.11 19.32
N GLY A 237 14.49 44.62 20.43
CA GLY A 237 15.24 44.12 21.58
C GLY A 237 15.92 42.76 21.32
N PRO A 238 16.82 42.32 22.22
CA PRO A 238 17.43 40.99 22.15
C PRO A 238 16.36 39.87 22.18
N ALA A 239 16.57 38.83 21.38
CA ALA A 239 15.69 37.67 21.28
C ALA A 239 16.47 36.43 20.83
N GLU A 240 15.84 35.26 20.94
CA GLU A 240 16.42 33.98 20.54
C GLU A 240 15.61 33.34 19.42
N ARG A 241 16.25 32.77 18.39
CA ARG A 241 15.56 31.96 17.39
C ARG A 241 15.04 30.66 18.02
N GLU A 242 13.93 30.14 17.50
CA GLU A 242 13.55 28.75 17.75
C GLU A 242 14.68 27.82 17.25
N THR A 243 15.03 26.85 18.08
CA THR A 243 16.13 25.90 17.80
C THR A 243 15.61 24.53 17.39
N ASP A 244 14.34 24.25 17.62
CA ASP A 244 13.68 23.09 17.05
C ASP A 244 13.52 23.24 15.53
N THR A 245 13.60 22.11 14.83
CA THR A 245 13.35 22.03 13.38
C THR A 245 11.98 21.43 13.12
N PHE A 246 11.47 21.61 11.91
CA PHE A 246 10.26 20.93 11.48
C PHE A 246 10.44 19.40 11.41
N ASP A 247 9.33 18.70 11.64
CA ASP A 247 9.09 17.32 11.28
C ASP A 247 9.27 17.12 9.78
N THR A 248 9.95 16.06 9.35
CA THR A 248 10.29 15.85 7.93
C THR A 248 9.07 15.57 7.05
N PHE A 249 7.91 15.29 7.65
CA PHE A 249 6.64 15.25 6.93
C PHE A 249 6.23 16.63 6.41
N MET A 250 6.77 17.74 6.95
CA MET A 250 6.55 19.08 6.44
C MET A 250 6.94 19.17 4.96
N GLU A 251 8.16 18.77 4.61
CA GLU A 251 8.65 18.82 3.23
C GLU A 251 7.91 17.81 2.32
N SER A 252 7.65 16.60 2.82
CA SER A 252 6.98 15.56 2.02
C SER A 252 5.48 15.84 1.82
N SER A 253 4.89 16.82 2.49
CA SER A 253 3.46 17.11 2.37
C SER A 253 3.08 17.95 1.15
N TRP A 254 4.05 18.56 0.46
CA TRP A 254 3.76 19.48 -0.67
C TRP A 254 4.73 19.38 -1.85
N TYR A 255 5.77 18.54 -1.77
CA TYR A 255 6.76 18.37 -2.84
C TYR A 255 6.15 18.06 -4.23
N TYR A 256 5.03 17.31 -4.26
CA TYR A 256 4.31 16.99 -5.51
C TYR A 256 3.81 18.25 -6.23
N ALA A 257 3.40 19.28 -5.49
CA ALA A 257 2.98 20.56 -6.06
C ALA A 257 4.20 21.39 -6.47
N ARG A 258 5.28 21.36 -5.67
CA ARG A 258 6.53 22.05 -6.02
C ARG A 258 7.14 21.55 -7.32
N PHE A 259 6.99 20.27 -7.66
CA PHE A 259 7.45 19.74 -8.94
C PHE A 259 6.80 20.38 -10.17
N ALA A 260 5.64 21.04 -10.03
CA ALA A 260 5.06 21.81 -11.13
C ALA A 260 5.90 23.06 -11.47
N SER A 261 6.62 23.63 -10.50
CA SER A 261 7.40 24.87 -10.64
C SER A 261 8.69 24.86 -9.78
N PRO A 262 9.60 23.90 -9.99
CA PRO A 262 10.70 23.63 -9.05
C PRO A 262 11.72 24.78 -8.95
N ASN A 263 11.85 25.57 -10.03
CA ASN A 263 12.83 26.65 -10.15
C ASN A 263 12.27 28.04 -9.85
N ASP A 264 11.01 28.14 -9.40
CA ASP A 264 10.41 29.43 -9.03
C ASP A 264 10.92 29.90 -7.66
N ASP A 265 11.75 30.94 -7.64
CA ASP A 265 12.35 31.49 -6.42
C ASP A 265 11.55 32.63 -5.79
N THR A 266 10.38 32.95 -6.34
CA THR A 266 9.53 34.08 -5.88
C THR A 266 8.32 33.66 -5.07
N GLN A 267 7.90 32.40 -5.18
CA GLN A 267 6.70 31.87 -4.53
C GLN A 267 6.84 30.36 -4.24
N MET A 268 5.94 29.84 -3.41
CA MET A 268 5.95 28.43 -3.02
C MET A 268 5.65 27.50 -4.21
N VAL A 269 4.60 27.80 -4.97
CA VAL A 269 4.17 27.06 -6.18
C VAL A 269 3.54 28.04 -7.17
N ASP A 270 3.93 27.99 -8.44
CA ASP A 270 3.24 28.73 -9.49
C ASP A 270 1.86 28.15 -9.78
N LYS A 271 0.84 29.00 -9.67
CA LYS A 271 -0.56 28.59 -9.79
C LYS A 271 -0.89 28.05 -11.18
N SER A 272 -0.36 28.66 -12.24
CA SER A 272 -0.64 28.23 -13.60
C SER A 272 -0.01 26.87 -13.89
N ALA A 273 1.20 26.64 -13.39
CA ALA A 273 1.87 25.35 -13.47
C ALA A 273 1.14 24.29 -12.65
N ALA A 274 0.71 24.63 -11.43
CA ALA A 274 -0.09 23.74 -10.58
C ALA A 274 -1.40 23.34 -11.28
N ASP A 275 -2.14 24.28 -11.87
CA ASP A 275 -3.38 24.00 -12.59
C ASP A 275 -3.19 23.15 -13.85
N THR A 276 -1.98 23.12 -14.41
CA THR A 276 -1.63 22.27 -15.56
C THR A 276 -1.39 20.83 -15.15
N TRP A 277 -0.69 20.61 -14.02
CA TRP A 277 -0.19 19.29 -13.62
C TRP A 277 -0.99 18.62 -12.50
N LEU A 278 -1.74 19.38 -11.72
CA LEU A 278 -2.49 18.87 -10.58
C LEU A 278 -3.98 18.69 -10.89
N PRO A 279 -4.65 17.74 -10.20
CA PRO A 279 -4.08 16.79 -9.24
C PRO A 279 -3.24 15.70 -9.91
N VAL A 280 -2.35 15.06 -9.16
CA VAL A 280 -1.55 13.93 -9.65
C VAL A 280 -2.49 12.80 -10.07
N ASP A 281 -2.37 12.34 -11.32
CA ASP A 281 -3.27 11.30 -11.85
C ASP A 281 -3.08 9.94 -11.17
N GLN A 282 -1.82 9.53 -10.95
CA GLN A 282 -1.48 8.27 -10.31
C GLN A 282 -0.34 8.49 -9.31
N TYR A 283 -0.63 8.34 -8.02
CA TYR A 283 0.37 8.34 -6.97
C TYR A 283 0.73 6.89 -6.62
N VAL A 284 2.03 6.61 -6.48
CA VAL A 284 2.55 5.26 -6.18
C VAL A 284 3.42 5.35 -4.92
N GLY A 285 3.10 4.57 -3.89
CA GLY A 285 3.86 4.56 -2.63
C GLY A 285 3.50 3.39 -1.73
N GLY A 286 4.38 3.03 -0.79
CA GLY A 286 4.13 1.90 0.10
C GLY A 286 2.95 2.13 1.05
N VAL A 287 2.22 1.06 1.41
CA VAL A 287 1.07 1.09 2.33
C VAL A 287 1.41 1.64 3.72
N GLU A 288 2.69 1.62 4.12
CA GLU A 288 3.16 2.23 5.38
C GLU A 288 2.85 3.73 5.49
N HIS A 289 2.59 4.40 4.37
CA HIS A 289 2.32 5.84 4.31
C HIS A 289 0.83 6.19 4.40
N ALA A 290 -0.05 5.20 4.58
CA ALA A 290 -1.50 5.35 4.50
C ALA A 290 -2.11 6.37 5.49
N VAL A 291 -1.62 6.43 6.73
CA VAL A 291 -2.22 7.26 7.79
C VAL A 291 -1.49 8.57 8.04
N MET A 292 -0.16 8.61 7.91
CA MET A 292 0.64 9.81 8.18
C MET A 292 0.83 10.64 6.92
N HIS A 293 1.84 10.30 6.11
CA HIS A 293 2.19 11.05 4.89
C HIS A 293 0.99 11.39 4.00
N LEU A 294 0.14 10.41 3.66
CA LEU A 294 -1.02 10.68 2.80
C LEU A 294 -2.04 11.61 3.47
N LEU A 295 -2.23 11.54 4.79
CA LEU A 295 -3.10 12.47 5.50
C LEU A 295 -2.50 13.88 5.52
N TYR A 296 -1.20 14.00 5.78
CA TYR A 296 -0.52 15.30 5.80
C TYR A 296 -0.48 15.94 4.40
N ALA A 297 -0.22 15.17 3.34
CA ALA A 297 -0.28 15.68 1.98
C ALA A 297 -1.67 16.20 1.60
N ARG A 298 -2.74 15.50 2.02
CA ARG A 298 -4.12 15.95 1.82
C ARG A 298 -4.44 17.20 2.64
N PHE A 299 -4.00 17.25 3.89
CA PHE A 299 -4.14 18.42 4.74
C PHE A 299 -3.45 19.63 4.13
N TYR A 300 -2.19 19.49 3.72
CA TYR A 300 -1.40 20.55 3.10
C TYR A 300 -1.96 21.00 1.75
N HIS A 301 -2.50 20.08 0.94
CA HIS A 301 -3.20 20.43 -0.28
C HIS A 301 -4.38 21.36 -0.01
N LYS A 302 -5.19 21.05 1.02
CA LYS A 302 -6.34 21.88 1.40
C LYS A 302 -5.88 23.24 1.95
N LEU A 303 -4.79 23.30 2.71
CA LEU A 303 -4.18 24.58 3.11
C LEU A 303 -3.74 25.40 1.89
N MET A 304 -3.00 24.80 0.96
CA MET A 304 -2.57 25.47 -0.27
C MET A 304 -3.76 25.94 -1.12
N ARG A 305 -4.84 25.16 -1.17
CA ARG A 305 -6.09 25.52 -1.86
C ARG A 305 -6.74 26.74 -1.20
N ASP A 306 -6.83 26.73 0.13
CA ASP A 306 -7.45 27.82 0.90
C ASP A 306 -6.65 29.12 0.79
N GLU A 307 -5.32 29.02 0.60
CA GLU A 307 -4.42 30.14 0.26
C GLU A 307 -4.36 30.47 -1.25
N GLY A 308 -5.13 29.76 -2.09
CA GLY A 308 -5.22 30.02 -3.53
C GLY A 308 -4.03 29.56 -4.38
N LEU A 309 -3.12 28.75 -3.84
CA LEU A 309 -1.91 28.24 -4.52
C LEU A 309 -2.19 27.04 -5.42
N VAL A 310 -3.27 26.29 -5.18
CA VAL A 310 -3.68 25.14 -6.00
C VAL A 310 -5.20 25.12 -6.21
N SER A 311 -5.67 24.38 -7.21
CA SER A 311 -7.09 24.10 -7.43
C SER A 311 -7.45 22.68 -7.01
N GLY A 312 -8.73 22.47 -6.69
CA GLY A 312 -9.26 21.16 -6.32
C GLY A 312 -9.08 20.84 -4.84
N ASP A 313 -9.71 19.75 -4.40
CA ASP A 313 -9.79 19.39 -2.98
C ASP A 313 -8.80 18.32 -2.55
N GLU A 314 -8.29 17.53 -3.50
CA GLU A 314 -7.46 16.35 -3.22
C GLU A 314 -6.24 16.32 -4.16
N PRO A 315 -5.04 16.00 -3.63
CA PRO A 315 -3.80 16.05 -4.40
C PRO A 315 -3.61 14.88 -5.38
N PHE A 316 -4.29 13.75 -5.15
CA PHE A 316 -4.06 12.49 -5.87
C PHE A 316 -5.42 11.92 -6.34
N LYS A 317 -5.59 11.68 -7.65
CA LYS A 317 -6.79 11.05 -8.22
C LYS A 317 -6.81 9.55 -7.94
N ASN A 318 -5.72 8.86 -8.25
CA ASN A 318 -5.54 7.44 -8.01
C ASN A 318 -4.34 7.19 -7.09
N LEU A 319 -4.45 6.15 -6.26
CA LEU A 319 -3.39 5.70 -5.36
C LEU A 319 -3.15 4.21 -5.60
N LEU A 320 -1.92 3.85 -5.96
CA LEU A 320 -1.45 2.47 -6.00
C LEU A 320 -0.52 2.27 -4.81
N THR A 321 -0.96 1.47 -3.84
CA THR A 321 -0.11 1.12 -2.70
C THR A 321 0.70 -0.12 -3.02
N GLN A 322 1.99 0.03 -3.34
CA GLN A 322 2.78 -1.15 -3.65
C GLN A 322 2.99 -2.05 -2.41
N GLY A 323 3.04 -3.36 -2.64
CA GLY A 323 3.43 -4.32 -1.63
C GLY A 323 4.89 -4.18 -1.24
N MET A 324 5.24 -4.73 -0.08
CA MET A 324 6.60 -4.65 0.43
C MET A 324 7.52 -5.63 -0.28
N VAL A 325 8.76 -5.21 -0.52
CA VAL A 325 9.83 -6.13 -0.91
C VAL A 325 10.41 -6.76 0.36
N LEU A 326 10.44 -8.09 0.37
CA LEU A 326 10.86 -8.90 1.51
C LEU A 326 12.18 -9.61 1.20
N ALA A 327 13.00 -9.77 2.23
CA ALA A 327 14.20 -10.60 2.19
C ALA A 327 14.45 -11.29 3.53
N GLY A 328 15.17 -12.40 3.48
CA GLY A 328 15.62 -13.13 4.67
C GLY A 328 16.49 -12.26 5.57
N THR A 329 16.36 -12.44 6.88
CA THR A 329 17.19 -11.75 7.89
C THR A 329 18.28 -12.67 8.42
N LEU A 330 19.45 -12.11 8.73
CA LEU A 330 20.60 -12.85 9.26
C LEU A 330 21.08 -12.12 10.50
N TYR A 331 21.13 -12.79 11.66
CA TYR A 331 21.48 -12.11 12.92
C TYR A 331 22.14 -13.02 13.95
N ARG A 332 22.72 -12.39 14.97
CA ARG A 332 23.09 -13.01 16.25
C ARG A 332 22.42 -12.26 17.39
N SER A 333 22.03 -12.98 18.44
CA SER A 333 21.48 -12.39 19.66
C SER A 333 22.62 -11.99 20.60
N ASN A 334 22.55 -10.77 21.13
CA ASN A 334 23.46 -10.26 22.15
C ASN A 334 22.95 -10.65 23.56
N GLU A 335 23.80 -10.55 24.59
CA GLU A 335 23.45 -10.92 25.98
C GLU A 335 22.29 -10.10 26.57
N ASP A 336 22.13 -8.85 26.11
CA ASP A 336 21.06 -7.94 26.53
C ASP A 336 19.72 -8.19 25.80
N GLY A 337 19.66 -9.20 24.93
CA GLY A 337 18.48 -9.55 24.13
C GLY A 337 18.34 -8.74 22.83
N SER A 338 19.22 -7.77 22.57
CA SER A 338 19.29 -7.08 21.27
C SER A 338 19.82 -8.00 20.17
N LYS A 339 19.60 -7.63 18.91
CA LYS A 339 20.05 -8.41 17.74
C LYS A 339 21.02 -7.61 16.92
N THR A 340 22.15 -8.23 16.59
CA THR A 340 23.11 -7.72 15.60
C THR A 340 22.81 -8.38 14.27
N TYR A 341 22.37 -7.59 13.29
CA TYR A 341 22.02 -8.05 11.95
C TYR A 341 23.18 -7.92 10.96
N TYR A 342 23.27 -8.84 10.01
CA TYR A 342 24.35 -8.92 9.01
C TYR A 342 23.77 -8.88 7.59
N PHE A 343 24.51 -8.29 6.65
CA PHE A 343 24.14 -8.36 5.24
C PHE A 343 24.32 -9.76 4.68
N ALA A 344 23.49 -10.14 3.71
CA ALA A 344 23.60 -11.44 3.05
C ALA A 344 24.97 -11.64 2.38
N GLU A 345 25.56 -10.57 1.84
CA GLU A 345 26.88 -10.60 1.22
C GLU A 345 28.02 -10.88 2.20
N ASP A 346 27.83 -10.63 3.50
CA ASP A 346 28.82 -10.89 4.55
C ASP A 346 28.75 -12.34 5.08
N VAL A 347 27.78 -13.13 4.61
CA VAL A 347 27.44 -14.44 5.18
C VAL A 347 27.48 -15.53 4.11
N ASP A 348 28.14 -16.64 4.40
CA ASP A 348 28.08 -17.85 3.59
C ASP A 348 26.86 -18.68 4.02
N ILE A 349 25.87 -18.80 3.14
CA ILE A 349 24.63 -19.54 3.37
C ILE A 349 24.69 -20.86 2.62
N ASN A 350 24.54 -21.97 3.34
CA ASN A 350 24.42 -23.30 2.75
C ASN A 350 22.95 -23.65 2.53
N TYR A 351 22.62 -24.13 1.33
CA TYR A 351 21.26 -24.52 0.94
C TYR A 351 21.15 -26.04 0.79
N ASP A 352 19.94 -26.57 0.97
CA ASP A 352 19.62 -27.96 0.65
C ASP A 352 19.35 -28.16 -0.85
N ASP A 353 19.11 -29.41 -1.25
CA ASP A 353 18.80 -29.77 -2.64
C ASP A 353 17.50 -29.14 -3.17
N ARG A 354 16.69 -28.55 -2.29
CA ARG A 354 15.44 -27.85 -2.60
C ARG A 354 15.62 -26.32 -2.57
N GLY A 355 16.84 -25.83 -2.35
CA GLY A 355 17.16 -24.40 -2.28
C GLY A 355 16.75 -23.74 -0.96
N GLN A 356 16.50 -24.50 0.12
CA GLN A 356 16.21 -23.94 1.44
C GLN A 356 17.49 -23.73 2.24
N PRO A 357 17.68 -22.56 2.89
CA PRO A 357 18.87 -22.30 3.67
C PRO A 357 18.90 -23.16 4.95
N ILE A 358 19.96 -23.94 5.12
CA ILE A 358 20.15 -24.88 6.24
C ILE A 358 20.96 -24.22 7.37
N ASN A 359 22.08 -23.60 7.03
CA ASN A 359 22.96 -22.94 7.98
C ASN A 359 23.65 -21.74 7.33
N ALA A 360 24.14 -20.83 8.16
CA ALA A 360 24.76 -19.59 7.74
C ALA A 360 25.98 -19.30 8.63
N ILE A 361 27.08 -18.87 8.02
CA ILE A 361 28.34 -18.57 8.70
C ILE A 361 28.81 -17.17 8.29
N LEU A 362 29.19 -16.32 9.25
CA LEU A 362 29.72 -15.00 8.93
C LEU A 362 31.13 -15.12 8.37
N LYS A 363 31.40 -14.51 7.21
CA LYS A 363 32.71 -14.57 6.53
C LYS A 363 33.84 -13.99 7.37
N ALA A 364 33.54 -12.95 8.14
CA ALA A 364 34.54 -12.20 8.91
C ALA A 364 35.17 -13.01 10.05
N ASP A 365 34.42 -13.91 10.69
CA ASP A 365 34.89 -14.65 11.88
C ASP A 365 34.68 -16.17 11.83
N GLY A 366 34.02 -16.68 10.79
CA GLY A 366 33.72 -18.10 10.62
C GLY A 366 32.73 -18.67 11.63
N GLN A 367 32.02 -17.82 12.39
CA GLN A 367 31.07 -18.26 13.41
C GLN A 367 29.62 -18.32 12.89
N PRO A 368 28.76 -19.18 13.46
CA PRO A 368 27.37 -19.33 13.03
C PRO A 368 26.56 -18.04 13.11
N VAL A 369 25.64 -17.86 12.16
CA VAL A 369 24.63 -16.80 12.13
C VAL A 369 23.26 -17.45 12.10
N THR A 370 22.29 -16.86 12.80
CA THR A 370 20.91 -17.34 12.78
C THR A 370 20.21 -16.86 11.53
N ILE A 371 19.66 -17.80 10.75
CA ILE A 371 18.74 -17.53 9.65
C ILE A 371 17.38 -17.17 10.25
N GLY A 372 16.98 -15.92 10.09
CA GLY A 372 15.72 -15.37 10.58
C GLY A 372 14.57 -15.55 9.59
N LYS A 373 13.50 -14.80 9.84
CA LYS A 373 12.32 -14.78 8.97
C LYS A 373 12.56 -13.92 7.74
N ILE A 374 11.78 -14.19 6.69
CA ILE A 374 11.60 -13.28 5.56
C ILE A 374 10.72 -12.12 6.04
N GLU A 375 11.25 -10.91 5.98
CA GLU A 375 10.60 -9.69 6.47
C GLU A 375 10.93 -8.51 5.54
N LYS A 376 10.24 -7.38 5.72
CA LYS A 376 10.49 -6.14 4.97
C LYS A 376 11.99 -5.80 4.96
N MET A 377 12.52 -5.48 3.78
CA MET A 377 13.87 -4.93 3.64
C MET A 377 14.00 -3.62 4.43
N SER A 378 15.02 -3.51 5.29
CA SER A 378 15.26 -2.31 6.09
C SER A 378 16.72 -2.14 6.47
N LYS A 379 17.17 -0.88 6.60
CA LYS A 379 18.52 -0.56 7.09
C LYS A 379 18.78 -1.11 8.49
N SER A 380 17.78 -1.09 9.38
CA SER A 380 17.92 -1.60 10.75
C SER A 380 18.18 -3.11 10.85
N LYS A 381 17.81 -3.88 9.82
CA LYS A 381 17.95 -5.34 9.79
C LYS A 381 19.02 -5.82 8.83
N ASN A 382 19.75 -4.92 8.18
CA ASN A 382 20.77 -5.22 7.16
C ASN A 382 20.33 -6.27 6.12
N ASN A 383 19.03 -6.35 5.82
CA ASN A 383 18.48 -7.31 4.85
C ASN A 383 18.09 -6.63 3.53
N GLY A 384 18.48 -5.37 3.32
CA GLY A 384 18.35 -4.71 2.02
C GLY A 384 19.32 -5.34 1.04
N VAL A 385 18.82 -5.74 -0.12
CA VAL A 385 19.66 -6.16 -1.24
C VAL A 385 19.97 -4.92 -2.05
N ASP A 386 21.26 -4.59 -2.20
CA ASP A 386 21.67 -3.52 -3.09
C ASP A 386 21.40 -3.95 -4.53
N PRO A 387 20.51 -3.24 -5.28
CA PRO A 387 20.24 -3.60 -6.65
C PRO A 387 21.49 -3.50 -7.54
N GLN A 388 22.50 -2.70 -7.18
CA GLN A 388 23.68 -2.46 -8.01
C GLN A 388 24.40 -3.76 -8.37
N THR A 389 24.58 -4.68 -7.42
CA THR A 389 25.21 -5.99 -7.67
C THR A 389 24.44 -6.79 -8.71
N THR A 390 23.11 -6.79 -8.64
CA THR A 390 22.26 -7.50 -9.60
C THR A 390 22.20 -6.80 -10.97
N ILE A 391 22.29 -5.47 -10.98
CA ILE A 391 22.37 -4.65 -12.20
C ILE A 391 23.70 -4.94 -12.92
N ASP A 392 24.81 -5.01 -12.19
CA ASP A 392 26.12 -5.31 -12.77
C ASP A 392 26.18 -6.72 -13.39
N GLN A 393 25.48 -7.69 -12.77
CA GLN A 393 25.46 -9.07 -13.24
C GLN A 393 24.49 -9.31 -14.41
N TYR A 394 23.29 -8.73 -14.36
CA TYR A 394 22.19 -9.06 -15.28
C TYR A 394 21.71 -7.88 -16.14
N GLY A 395 22.19 -6.67 -15.88
CA GLY A 395 21.73 -5.43 -16.52
C GLY A 395 20.45 -4.87 -15.89
N ALA A 396 20.28 -3.54 -16.01
CA ALA A 396 19.14 -2.81 -15.44
C ALA A 396 17.78 -3.32 -15.96
N ASP A 397 17.69 -3.68 -17.24
CA ASP A 397 16.45 -4.17 -17.86
C ASP A 397 15.98 -5.49 -17.26
N THR A 398 16.90 -6.40 -16.93
CA THR A 398 16.55 -7.66 -16.28
C THR A 398 15.95 -7.40 -14.90
N VAL A 399 16.58 -6.52 -14.12
CA VAL A 399 16.14 -6.17 -12.77
C VAL A 399 14.76 -5.53 -12.81
N ARG A 400 14.54 -4.54 -13.69
CA ARG A 400 13.24 -3.88 -13.89
C ARG A 400 12.16 -4.88 -14.28
N LEU A 401 12.44 -5.72 -15.28
CA LEU A 401 11.50 -6.73 -15.76
C LEU A 401 11.14 -7.73 -14.66
N TYR A 402 12.13 -8.19 -13.89
CA TYR A 402 11.90 -9.07 -12.73
C TYR A 402 10.99 -8.41 -11.69
N THR A 403 11.29 -7.18 -11.28
CA THR A 403 10.50 -6.46 -10.27
C THR A 403 9.03 -6.29 -10.69
N LEU A 404 8.79 -5.99 -11.96
CA LEU A 404 7.44 -5.80 -12.49
C LEU A 404 6.70 -7.11 -12.79
N PHE A 405 7.42 -8.23 -12.93
CA PHE A 405 6.87 -9.54 -13.28
C PHE A 405 6.60 -10.45 -12.07
N ALA A 406 7.44 -10.36 -11.03
CA ALA A 406 7.49 -11.36 -9.97
C ALA A 406 6.21 -11.45 -9.13
N ALA A 407 5.52 -10.33 -8.93
CA ALA A 407 4.26 -10.26 -8.20
C ALA A 407 3.37 -9.11 -8.73
N PRO A 408 2.05 -9.16 -8.52
CA PRO A 408 1.20 -7.99 -8.66
C PRO A 408 1.72 -6.83 -7.80
N ALA A 409 1.57 -5.59 -8.28
CA ALA A 409 2.20 -4.43 -7.66
C ALA A 409 1.75 -4.18 -6.21
N ASP A 410 0.51 -4.52 -5.86
CA ASP A 410 -0.09 -4.39 -4.54
C ASP A 410 0.22 -5.56 -3.58
N GLN A 411 0.90 -6.61 -4.08
CA GLN A 411 1.27 -7.79 -3.30
C GLN A 411 2.75 -7.74 -2.88
N THR A 412 3.07 -8.41 -1.78
CA THR A 412 4.46 -8.54 -1.33
C THR A 412 5.31 -9.30 -2.34
N LEU A 413 6.52 -8.81 -2.59
CA LEU A 413 7.50 -9.45 -3.45
C LEU A 413 8.61 -10.05 -2.58
N GLU A 414 8.76 -11.37 -2.60
CA GLU A 414 9.90 -12.06 -2.00
C GLU A 414 11.08 -12.02 -2.97
N TRP A 415 12.14 -11.30 -2.59
CA TRP A 415 13.29 -11.11 -3.46
C TRP A 415 14.14 -12.39 -3.55
N SER A 416 14.49 -12.79 -4.79
CA SER A 416 15.35 -13.94 -5.06
C SER A 416 16.24 -13.68 -6.26
N ASP A 417 17.56 -13.68 -6.05
CA ASP A 417 18.56 -13.46 -7.11
C ASP A 417 18.48 -14.54 -8.21
N ASP A 418 18.18 -15.78 -7.82
CA ASP A 418 18.03 -16.89 -8.77
C ASP A 418 16.84 -16.70 -9.72
N SER A 419 15.82 -15.97 -9.29
CA SER A 419 14.63 -15.69 -10.10
C SER A 419 14.91 -14.70 -11.23
N LEU A 420 16.01 -13.93 -11.20
CA LEU A 420 16.40 -13.05 -12.31
C LEU A 420 16.82 -13.81 -13.57
N LYS A 421 17.23 -15.08 -13.46
CA LYS A 421 17.61 -15.92 -14.62
C LYS A 421 16.49 -16.05 -15.65
N GLY A 422 15.24 -16.07 -15.22
CA GLY A 422 14.07 -16.15 -16.10
C GLY A 422 13.94 -14.92 -17.00
N PRO A 423 13.74 -13.72 -16.43
CA PRO A 423 13.74 -12.45 -17.16
C PRO A 423 14.99 -12.25 -18.03
N TYR A 424 16.19 -12.60 -17.53
CA TYR A 424 17.42 -12.50 -18.31
C TYR A 424 17.42 -13.38 -19.57
N ASN A 425 16.98 -14.64 -19.43
CA ASN A 425 16.87 -15.56 -20.54
C ASN A 425 15.80 -15.14 -21.56
N PHE A 426 14.72 -14.52 -21.09
CA PHE A 426 13.71 -13.93 -21.97
C PHE A 426 14.30 -12.78 -22.80
N LEU A 427 15.03 -11.84 -22.19
CA LEU A 427 15.66 -10.74 -22.94
C LEU A 427 16.69 -11.26 -23.96
N LYS A 428 17.51 -12.25 -23.61
CA LYS A 428 18.41 -12.92 -24.57
C LYS A 428 17.67 -13.61 -25.72
N LYS A 429 16.48 -14.14 -25.45
CA LYS A 429 15.64 -14.76 -26.47
C LYS A 429 15.13 -13.69 -27.46
N VAL A 430 14.60 -12.57 -26.96
CA VAL A 430 14.16 -11.44 -27.78
C VAL A 430 15.32 -10.94 -28.64
N TRP A 431 16.49 -10.71 -28.03
CA TRP A 431 17.71 -10.31 -28.75
C TRP A 431 18.00 -11.22 -29.95
N ARG A 432 18.04 -12.54 -29.72
CA ARG A 432 18.30 -13.53 -30.76
C ARG A 432 17.24 -13.50 -31.87
N GLU A 433 15.96 -13.40 -31.52
CA GLU A 433 14.86 -13.43 -32.49
C GLU A 433 14.87 -12.18 -33.39
N VAL A 434 15.18 -11.00 -32.84
CA VAL A 434 15.35 -9.77 -33.62
C VAL A 434 16.54 -9.88 -34.57
N HIS A 435 17.68 -10.36 -34.10
CA HIS A 435 18.86 -10.54 -34.96
C HIS A 435 18.61 -11.56 -36.07
N SER A 436 17.92 -12.67 -35.79
CA SER A 436 17.50 -13.62 -36.83
C SER A 436 16.55 -13.00 -37.85
N HIS A 437 15.71 -12.04 -37.45
CA HIS A 437 14.88 -11.29 -38.39
C HIS A 437 15.70 -10.37 -39.30
N ILE A 438 16.65 -9.63 -38.71
CA ILE A 438 17.57 -8.74 -39.45
C ILE A 438 18.39 -9.56 -40.46
N GLU A 439 18.92 -10.72 -40.06
CA GLU A 439 19.63 -11.63 -40.96
C GLU A 439 18.75 -12.11 -42.11
N ALA A 440 17.47 -12.44 -41.85
CA ALA A 440 16.53 -12.85 -42.89
C ALA A 440 16.21 -11.72 -43.88
N LEU A 441 16.08 -10.47 -43.39
CA LEU A 441 15.92 -9.28 -44.23
C LEU A 441 17.12 -9.07 -45.15
N GLN A 442 18.34 -9.16 -44.59
CA GLN A 442 19.58 -9.06 -45.35
C GLN A 442 19.72 -10.15 -46.42
N GLN A 443 19.37 -11.41 -46.09
CA GLN A 443 19.42 -12.52 -47.04
C GLN A 443 18.45 -12.35 -48.22
N GLN A 444 17.31 -11.70 -48.00
CA GLN A 444 16.35 -11.34 -49.05
C GLN A 444 16.72 -10.04 -49.78
N GLY A 445 17.71 -9.29 -49.29
CA GLY A 445 18.08 -7.99 -49.84
C GLY A 445 17.01 -6.91 -49.66
N ILE A 446 16.22 -7.00 -48.59
CA ILE A 446 15.11 -6.08 -48.28
C ILE A 446 15.51 -5.27 -47.05
N ALA A 447 15.44 -3.93 -47.12
CA ALA A 447 15.55 -3.10 -45.91
C ALA A 447 14.24 -3.15 -45.11
N ALA A 448 14.30 -3.06 -43.78
CA ALA A 448 13.11 -3.07 -42.93
C ALA A 448 12.09 -1.97 -43.33
N THR A 449 12.58 -0.80 -43.76
CA THR A 449 11.77 0.33 -44.25
C THR A 449 11.07 0.07 -45.58
N ASP A 450 11.53 -0.91 -46.36
CA ASP A 450 11.01 -1.24 -47.68
C ASP A 450 9.95 -2.36 -47.62
N LEU A 451 9.69 -2.90 -46.43
CA LEU A 451 8.63 -3.89 -46.24
C LEU A 451 7.25 -3.28 -46.53
N PRO A 452 6.33 -4.02 -47.16
CA PRO A 452 4.97 -3.55 -47.34
C PRO A 452 4.32 -3.32 -45.98
N ALA A 453 3.61 -2.20 -45.83
CA ALA A 453 2.79 -1.97 -44.65
C ALA A 453 1.78 -3.10 -44.50
N ILE A 454 1.74 -3.75 -43.34
CA ILE A 454 0.89 -4.94 -43.15
C ILE A 454 -0.59 -4.67 -43.43
N SER A 455 -1.05 -3.45 -43.16
CA SER A 455 -2.42 -2.99 -43.47
C SER A 455 -2.74 -2.92 -44.96
N SER A 456 -1.72 -2.98 -45.82
CA SER A 456 -1.86 -3.00 -47.28
C SER A 456 -1.85 -4.40 -47.89
N ILE A 457 -1.58 -5.43 -47.09
CA ILE A 457 -1.56 -6.83 -47.53
C ILE A 457 -2.97 -7.42 -47.39
N ASP A 458 -3.49 -8.05 -48.46
CA ASP A 458 -4.77 -8.76 -48.35
C ASP A 458 -4.61 -9.96 -47.39
N SER A 459 -5.49 -10.07 -46.41
CA SER A 459 -5.57 -11.20 -45.48
C SER A 459 -5.59 -12.58 -46.17
N ASN A 460 -6.09 -12.67 -47.40
CA ASN A 460 -6.10 -13.90 -48.19
C ASN A 460 -4.72 -14.32 -48.71
N GLU A 461 -3.76 -13.39 -48.76
CA GLU A 461 -2.37 -13.65 -49.12
C GLU A 461 -1.55 -14.20 -47.94
N LEU A 462 -2.10 -14.11 -46.72
CA LEU A 462 -1.48 -14.66 -45.52
C LEU A 462 -1.80 -16.14 -45.36
N ASP A 463 -0.76 -16.97 -45.27
CA ASP A 463 -0.91 -18.37 -44.91
C ASP A 463 -1.37 -18.52 -43.44
N SER A 464 -1.74 -19.74 -43.04
CA SER A 464 -2.24 -20.00 -41.69
C SER A 464 -1.23 -19.70 -40.59
N LEU A 465 0.07 -19.79 -40.87
CA LEU A 465 1.14 -19.50 -39.92
C LEU A 465 1.27 -17.98 -39.70
N ALA A 466 1.24 -17.20 -40.79
CA ALA A 466 1.25 -15.73 -40.77
C ALA A 466 -0.01 -15.14 -40.14
N LYS A 467 -1.20 -15.66 -40.50
CA LYS A 467 -2.46 -15.30 -39.83
C LYS A 467 -2.41 -15.58 -38.33
N GLY A 468 -1.80 -16.70 -37.93
CA GLY A 468 -1.62 -17.08 -36.53
C GLY A 468 -0.77 -16.07 -35.75
N LEU A 469 0.42 -15.72 -36.25
CA LEU A 469 1.30 -14.75 -35.60
C LEU A 469 0.67 -13.36 -35.54
N ARG A 470 0.07 -12.90 -36.63
CA ARG A 470 -0.61 -11.61 -36.68
C ARG A 470 -1.74 -11.53 -35.66
N ARG A 471 -2.60 -12.55 -35.61
CA ARG A 471 -3.65 -12.63 -34.59
C ARG A 471 -3.10 -12.60 -33.18
N LYS A 472 -2.08 -13.41 -32.87
CA LYS A 472 -1.47 -13.43 -31.53
C LYS A 472 -0.89 -12.07 -31.13
N THR A 473 -0.31 -11.34 -32.08
CA THR A 473 0.19 -9.98 -31.87
C THR A 473 -0.94 -9.05 -31.40
N HIS A 474 -2.06 -9.04 -32.13
CA HIS A 474 -3.21 -8.19 -31.81
C HIS A 474 -3.98 -8.64 -30.56
N GLU A 475 -4.04 -9.95 -30.29
CA GLU A 475 -4.57 -10.51 -29.03
C GLU A 475 -3.74 -10.03 -27.83
N VAL A 476 -2.43 -9.96 -27.97
CA VAL A 476 -1.51 -9.48 -26.93
C VAL A 476 -1.69 -7.99 -26.69
N ILE A 477 -1.81 -7.16 -27.74
CA ILE A 477 -2.12 -5.73 -27.58
C ILE A 477 -3.42 -5.54 -26.79
N ALA A 478 -4.51 -6.18 -27.23
CA ALA A 478 -5.80 -6.06 -26.57
C ALA A 478 -5.78 -6.56 -25.11
N LYS A 479 -5.03 -7.63 -24.81
CA LYS A 479 -4.88 -8.12 -23.44
C LYS A 479 -4.11 -7.14 -22.56
N ILE A 480 -3.02 -6.55 -23.07
CA ILE A 480 -2.21 -5.59 -22.31
C ILE A 480 -2.99 -4.30 -22.05
N ASP A 481 -3.79 -3.82 -23.00
CA ASP A 481 -4.67 -2.66 -22.81
C ASP A 481 -5.65 -2.87 -21.65
N ASN A 482 -6.27 -4.05 -21.59
CA ASN A 482 -7.17 -4.40 -20.48
C ASN A 482 -6.41 -4.53 -19.14
N ASP A 483 -5.21 -5.12 -19.16
CA ASP A 483 -4.42 -5.34 -17.96
C ASP A 483 -3.88 -4.02 -17.36
N LEU A 484 -3.33 -3.13 -18.19
CA LEU A 484 -2.79 -1.84 -17.76
C LEU A 484 -3.86 -0.78 -17.51
N GLY A 485 -4.93 -0.76 -18.33
CA GLY A 485 -6.00 0.23 -18.23
C GLY A 485 -6.92 -0.02 -17.04
N ASP A 486 -7.71 -1.10 -17.09
CA ASP A 486 -8.78 -1.33 -16.12
C ASP A 486 -8.28 -1.89 -14.78
N ARG A 487 -7.13 -2.58 -14.78
CA ARG A 487 -6.64 -3.33 -13.63
C ARG A 487 -5.30 -2.86 -13.08
N LEU A 488 -4.60 -2.01 -13.81
CA LEU A 488 -3.22 -1.57 -13.53
C LEU A 488 -2.30 -2.75 -13.14
N SER A 489 -2.50 -3.91 -13.77
CA SER A 489 -1.74 -5.14 -13.53
C SER A 489 -0.41 -5.05 -14.26
N LEU A 490 0.70 -4.92 -13.52
CA LEU A 490 2.03 -4.73 -14.13
C LEU A 490 2.70 -6.03 -14.57
N ASN A 491 2.33 -7.17 -13.95
CA ASN A 491 2.98 -8.47 -14.14
C ASN A 491 2.40 -9.28 -15.31
N THR A 492 1.10 -9.22 -15.54
CA THR A 492 0.44 -9.98 -16.60
C THR A 492 0.85 -9.53 -18.01
N PRO A 493 1.13 -8.24 -18.30
CA PRO A 493 1.68 -7.83 -19.59
C PRO A 493 3.03 -8.47 -19.91
N VAL A 494 3.93 -8.60 -18.92
CA VAL A 494 5.23 -9.29 -19.14
C VAL A 494 5.00 -10.74 -19.57
N SER A 495 4.02 -11.42 -18.98
CA SER A 495 3.66 -12.78 -19.39
C SER A 495 3.13 -12.82 -20.84
N SER A 496 2.29 -11.85 -21.22
CA SER A 496 1.80 -11.69 -22.60
C SER A 496 2.94 -11.42 -23.60
N LEU A 497 3.95 -10.63 -23.23
CA LEU A 497 5.14 -10.40 -24.06
C LEU A 497 6.00 -11.66 -24.22
N MET A 498 6.15 -12.46 -23.15
CA MET A 498 6.81 -13.77 -23.23
C MET A 498 6.08 -14.73 -24.16
N GLU A 499 4.74 -14.75 -24.12
CA GLU A 499 3.92 -15.52 -25.06
C GLU A 499 4.10 -15.05 -26.50
N LEU A 500 4.13 -13.74 -26.76
CA LEU A 500 4.37 -13.20 -28.10
C LEU A 500 5.75 -13.57 -28.63
N ALA A 501 6.81 -13.44 -27.82
CA ALA A 501 8.15 -13.88 -28.20
C ALA A 501 8.21 -15.40 -28.46
N ASN A 502 7.45 -16.20 -27.71
CA ASN A 502 7.30 -17.63 -28.02
C ASN A 502 6.69 -17.86 -29.41
N GLU A 503 5.63 -17.13 -29.75
CA GLU A 503 4.99 -17.24 -31.06
C GLU A 503 5.90 -16.75 -32.20
N ILE A 504 6.64 -15.65 -32.00
CA ILE A 504 7.64 -15.15 -32.96
C ILE A 504 8.71 -16.22 -33.21
N GLY A 505 9.31 -16.79 -32.16
CA GLY A 505 10.29 -17.86 -32.31
C GLY A 505 9.73 -19.10 -33.01
N MET A 506 8.49 -19.47 -32.73
CA MET A 506 7.80 -20.57 -33.40
C MET A 506 7.55 -20.28 -34.88
N PHE A 507 7.15 -19.05 -35.21
CA PHE A 507 6.97 -18.58 -36.57
C PHE A 507 8.28 -18.64 -37.36
N ILE A 508 9.37 -18.08 -36.81
CA ILE A 508 10.72 -18.11 -37.42
C ILE A 508 11.15 -19.56 -37.70
N SER A 509 10.96 -20.47 -36.75
CA SER A 509 11.39 -21.86 -36.90
C SER A 509 10.56 -22.66 -37.90
N LYS A 510 9.27 -22.33 -38.09
CA LYS A 510 8.35 -23.11 -38.94
C LYS A 510 8.15 -22.50 -40.31
N ASN A 511 8.41 -21.21 -40.49
CA ASN A 511 8.25 -20.53 -41.76
C ASN A 511 9.30 -21.01 -42.76
N LYS A 512 8.85 -21.80 -43.75
CA LYS A 512 9.70 -22.29 -44.83
C LYS A 512 9.70 -21.40 -46.07
N ASN A 513 8.82 -20.40 -46.12
CA ASN A 513 8.60 -19.53 -47.28
C ASN A 513 8.86 -18.06 -46.89
N ILE A 514 10.14 -17.74 -46.69
CA ILE A 514 10.58 -16.39 -46.33
C ILE A 514 10.45 -15.49 -47.57
N ASN A 515 9.62 -14.46 -47.47
CA ASN A 515 9.37 -13.46 -48.51
C ASN A 515 8.95 -12.12 -47.88
N SER A 516 8.73 -11.08 -48.68
CA SER A 516 8.35 -9.74 -48.19
C SER A 516 7.10 -9.75 -47.32
N THR A 517 6.08 -10.55 -47.65
CA THR A 517 4.83 -10.65 -46.89
C THR A 517 5.04 -11.32 -45.52
N THR A 518 5.74 -12.47 -45.48
CA THR A 518 5.99 -13.16 -44.21
C THR A 518 6.95 -12.38 -43.31
N LEU A 519 7.91 -11.65 -43.89
CA LEU A 519 8.78 -10.74 -43.17
C LEU A 519 8.03 -9.50 -42.64
N ALA A 520 7.06 -8.96 -43.38
CA ALA A 520 6.22 -7.85 -42.89
C ALA A 520 5.40 -8.23 -41.65
N VAL A 521 4.85 -9.44 -41.62
CA VAL A 521 4.12 -9.97 -40.44
C VAL A 521 5.07 -10.12 -39.24
N GLN A 522 6.28 -10.64 -39.47
CA GLN A 522 7.28 -10.78 -38.43
C GLN A 522 7.76 -9.41 -37.92
N GLN A 523 7.95 -8.43 -38.81
CA GLN A 523 8.32 -7.06 -38.47
C GLN A 523 7.23 -6.40 -37.60
N GLU A 524 5.94 -6.56 -37.94
CA GLU A 524 4.81 -6.07 -37.13
C GLU A 524 4.86 -6.66 -35.70
N ALA A 525 5.04 -7.97 -35.59
CA ALA A 525 5.08 -8.66 -34.29
C ALA A 525 6.29 -8.23 -33.45
N ILE A 526 7.48 -8.14 -34.04
CA ILE A 526 8.70 -7.71 -33.36
C ILE A 526 8.60 -6.25 -32.93
N THR A 527 8.18 -5.35 -33.82
CA THR A 527 8.05 -3.93 -33.51
C THR A 527 7.04 -3.71 -32.38
N THR A 528 5.92 -4.44 -32.41
CA THR A 528 4.92 -4.43 -31.32
C THR A 528 5.52 -4.93 -30.01
N LEU A 529 6.20 -6.08 -30.02
CA LEU A 529 6.86 -6.65 -28.85
C LEU A 529 7.83 -5.64 -28.23
N LEU A 530 8.73 -5.05 -29.04
CA LEU A 530 9.73 -4.11 -28.56
C LEU A 530 9.12 -2.80 -28.08
N THR A 531 8.11 -2.28 -28.77
CA THR A 531 7.42 -1.04 -28.36
C THR A 531 6.81 -1.19 -26.97
N ILE A 532 6.11 -2.29 -26.70
CA ILE A 532 5.51 -2.53 -25.38
C ILE A 532 6.59 -2.91 -24.35
N LEU A 533 7.61 -3.69 -24.75
CA LEU A 533 8.72 -4.05 -23.88
C LEU A 533 9.51 -2.83 -23.40
N SER A 534 9.54 -1.72 -24.14
CA SER A 534 10.22 -0.49 -23.74
C SER A 534 9.75 0.09 -22.40
N VAL A 535 8.51 -0.19 -21.99
CA VAL A 535 7.97 0.18 -20.67
C VAL A 535 8.71 -0.56 -19.53
N TYR A 536 9.11 -1.80 -19.79
CA TYR A 536 9.71 -2.70 -18.82
C TYR A 536 11.24 -2.72 -18.89
N ALA A 537 11.76 -2.92 -20.11
CA ALA A 537 13.16 -3.06 -20.45
C ALA A 537 13.54 -2.06 -21.57
N PRO A 538 13.62 -0.76 -21.24
CA PRO A 538 13.80 0.31 -22.22
C PRO A 538 15.09 0.19 -23.03
N HIS A 539 16.22 -0.19 -22.41
CA HIS A 539 17.53 -0.09 -23.08
C HIS A 539 17.66 -1.10 -24.24
N ILE A 540 17.31 -2.36 -23.99
CA ILE A 540 17.30 -3.41 -25.02
C ILE A 540 16.23 -3.15 -26.09
N ALA A 541 15.04 -2.66 -25.68
CA ALA A 541 13.96 -2.40 -26.61
C ALA A 541 14.31 -1.25 -27.56
N GLU A 542 14.80 -0.13 -27.03
CA GLU A 542 15.22 1.04 -27.80
C GLU A 542 16.34 0.68 -28.79
N HIS A 543 17.39 0.02 -28.32
CA HIS A 543 18.50 -0.39 -29.17
C HIS A 543 18.07 -1.28 -30.34
N LEU A 544 17.24 -2.30 -30.07
CA LEU A 544 16.76 -3.22 -31.11
C LEU A 544 15.77 -2.55 -32.07
N LEU A 545 14.99 -1.56 -31.61
CA LEU A 545 14.13 -0.76 -32.49
C LEU A 545 14.96 0.12 -33.44
N GLU A 546 16.02 0.75 -32.93
CA GLU A 546 16.94 1.54 -33.77
C GLU A 546 17.65 0.69 -34.81
N GLU A 547 18.09 -0.53 -34.46
CA GLU A 547 18.68 -1.47 -35.44
C GLU A 547 17.72 -1.87 -36.56
N LEU A 548 16.41 -1.87 -36.28
CA LEU A 548 15.34 -2.08 -37.27
C LEU A 548 15.00 -0.80 -38.05
N GLY A 549 15.66 0.32 -37.77
CA GLY A 549 15.43 1.61 -38.41
C GLY A 549 14.19 2.35 -37.91
N VAL A 550 13.69 2.03 -36.72
CA VAL A 550 12.54 2.71 -36.10
C VAL A 550 13.01 3.94 -35.32
N ASP A 551 12.35 5.08 -35.52
CA ASP A 551 12.56 6.29 -34.72
C ASP A 551 11.90 6.15 -33.34
N THR A 552 12.73 5.97 -32.32
CA THR A 552 12.29 5.72 -30.93
C THR A 552 11.66 6.95 -30.28
N THR A 553 11.97 8.16 -30.76
CA THR A 553 11.43 9.42 -30.24
C THR A 553 9.98 9.66 -30.67
N ALA A 554 9.54 8.98 -31.74
CA ALA A 554 8.21 9.08 -32.31
C ALA A 554 7.36 7.82 -32.10
N LEU A 555 7.76 6.92 -31.17
CA LEU A 555 7.01 5.70 -30.89
C LEU A 555 5.59 6.00 -30.46
N VAL A 556 4.66 5.25 -31.04
CA VAL A 556 3.25 5.29 -30.68
C VAL A 556 2.87 3.94 -30.10
N TYR A 557 2.15 3.98 -28.97
CA TYR A 557 1.61 2.77 -28.37
C TYR A 557 0.70 2.04 -29.38
N PRO A 558 0.90 0.72 -29.62
CA PRO A 558 0.20 0.00 -30.68
C PRO A 558 -1.30 -0.15 -30.39
N LYS A 559 -2.12 -0.16 -31.44
CA LYS A 559 -3.57 -0.41 -31.33
C LYS A 559 -3.92 -1.74 -31.98
N ALA A 560 -4.77 -2.52 -31.32
CA ALA A 560 -5.23 -3.79 -31.85
C ALA A 560 -6.09 -3.57 -33.12
N ASP A 561 -5.80 -4.34 -34.17
CA ASP A 561 -6.60 -4.45 -35.37
C ASP A 561 -7.67 -5.52 -35.16
N GLU A 562 -8.93 -5.10 -35.01
CA GLU A 562 -10.07 -6.00 -34.79
C GLU A 562 -10.24 -7.03 -35.92
N SER A 563 -9.83 -6.71 -37.14
CA SER A 563 -9.90 -7.65 -38.27
C SER A 563 -8.90 -8.80 -38.12
N ALA A 564 -7.76 -8.57 -37.46
CA ALA A 564 -6.77 -9.60 -37.17
C ALA A 564 -7.23 -10.59 -36.09
N LEU A 565 -8.20 -10.20 -35.27
CA LEU A 565 -8.76 -11.03 -34.18
C LEU A 565 -9.82 -12.01 -34.68
N VAL A 566 -10.36 -11.80 -35.88
CA VAL A 566 -11.37 -12.69 -36.47
C VAL A 566 -10.76 -14.05 -36.75
N GLN A 567 -11.42 -15.10 -36.27
CA GLN A 567 -11.03 -16.48 -36.53
C GLN A 567 -11.94 -17.10 -37.59
N ASP A 568 -11.36 -17.68 -38.64
CA ASP A 568 -12.14 -18.47 -39.61
C ASP A 568 -12.61 -19.81 -39.00
N THR A 569 -11.85 -20.32 -38.02
CA THR A 569 -12.09 -21.59 -37.31
C THR A 569 -11.72 -21.48 -35.84
N ILE A 570 -12.52 -22.08 -34.96
CA ILE A 570 -12.33 -22.20 -33.51
C ILE A 570 -12.25 -23.67 -33.08
N THR A 571 -11.39 -23.96 -32.10
CA THR A 571 -11.36 -25.27 -31.45
C THR A 571 -12.44 -25.37 -30.38
N MET A 572 -13.44 -26.23 -30.59
CA MET A 572 -14.44 -26.55 -29.57
C MET A 572 -14.09 -27.86 -28.85
N VAL A 573 -14.17 -27.82 -27.51
CA VAL A 573 -13.95 -29.02 -26.68
C VAL A 573 -15.22 -29.88 -26.69
N VAL A 574 -15.07 -31.19 -26.89
CA VAL A 574 -16.19 -32.14 -26.80
C VAL A 574 -16.07 -32.97 -25.53
N GLN A 575 -17.13 -32.93 -24.71
CA GLN A 575 -17.22 -33.63 -23.44
C GLN A 575 -18.34 -34.69 -23.47
N VAL A 576 -18.15 -35.77 -22.72
CA VAL A 576 -19.20 -36.74 -22.38
C VAL A 576 -19.28 -36.86 -20.87
N ASN A 577 -20.45 -36.60 -20.29
CA ASN A 577 -20.66 -36.54 -18.84
C ASN A 577 -19.63 -35.64 -18.12
N GLY A 578 -19.31 -34.48 -18.72
CA GLY A 578 -18.37 -33.50 -18.17
C GLY A 578 -16.88 -33.86 -18.31
N LYS A 579 -16.53 -35.02 -18.86
CA LYS A 579 -15.12 -35.39 -19.14
C LYS A 579 -14.77 -35.10 -20.59
N VAL A 580 -13.62 -34.49 -20.84
CA VAL A 580 -13.13 -34.21 -22.20
C VAL A 580 -12.84 -35.52 -22.93
N ARG A 581 -13.40 -35.65 -24.13
CA ARG A 581 -13.27 -36.83 -25.00
C ARG A 581 -12.76 -36.52 -26.41
N GLY A 582 -12.90 -35.28 -26.86
CA GLY A 582 -12.36 -34.85 -28.15
C GLY A 582 -12.27 -33.35 -28.26
N LYS A 583 -11.78 -32.90 -29.42
CA LYS A 583 -11.81 -31.51 -29.88
C LYS A 583 -12.21 -31.51 -31.35
N MET A 584 -12.90 -30.48 -31.80
CA MET A 584 -13.26 -30.26 -33.20
C MET A 584 -12.97 -28.82 -33.62
N GLU A 585 -12.58 -28.63 -34.87
CA GLU A 585 -12.37 -27.31 -35.48
C GLU A 585 -13.61 -26.93 -36.29
N VAL A 586 -14.24 -25.81 -35.96
CA VAL A 586 -15.52 -25.36 -36.55
C VAL A 586 -15.50 -23.86 -36.79
N ALA A 587 -16.33 -23.33 -37.69
CA ALA A 587 -16.44 -21.87 -37.84
C ALA A 587 -17.05 -21.23 -36.58
N PRO A 588 -16.63 -20.02 -36.16
CA PRO A 588 -17.30 -19.34 -35.05
C PRO A 588 -18.78 -19.14 -35.33
N ASN A 589 -19.60 -19.21 -34.28
CA ASN A 589 -21.05 -19.09 -34.35
C ASN A 589 -21.72 -20.11 -35.29
N SER A 590 -21.08 -21.26 -35.50
CA SER A 590 -21.68 -22.41 -36.19
C SER A 590 -22.99 -22.86 -35.53
N ASP A 591 -23.90 -23.38 -36.35
CA ASP A 591 -25.22 -23.84 -35.91
C ASP A 591 -25.13 -24.89 -34.78
N PRO A 592 -25.83 -24.71 -33.64
CA PRO A 592 -25.74 -25.62 -32.51
C PRO A 592 -26.13 -27.07 -32.82
N GLU A 593 -27.05 -27.33 -33.75
CA GLU A 593 -27.44 -28.70 -34.12
C GLU A 593 -26.36 -29.36 -34.97
N LEU A 594 -25.75 -28.61 -35.90
CA LEU A 594 -24.58 -29.06 -36.65
C LEU A 594 -23.41 -29.42 -35.71
N LEU A 595 -23.14 -28.59 -34.71
CA LEU A 595 -22.08 -28.82 -33.72
C LEU A 595 -22.30 -30.10 -32.91
N LYS A 596 -23.55 -30.39 -32.51
CA LYS A 596 -23.90 -31.65 -31.83
C LYS A 596 -23.68 -32.85 -32.72
N ALA A 597 -24.07 -32.77 -34.00
CA ALA A 597 -23.89 -33.86 -34.96
C ALA A 597 -22.39 -34.17 -35.15
N GLN A 598 -21.58 -33.15 -35.46
CA GLN A 598 -20.13 -33.29 -35.62
C GLN A 598 -19.45 -33.84 -34.36
N ALA A 599 -19.85 -33.36 -33.17
CA ALA A 599 -19.31 -33.84 -31.90
C ALA A 599 -19.55 -35.34 -31.67
N LYS A 600 -20.70 -35.88 -32.12
CA LYS A 600 -21.05 -37.31 -32.01
C LYS A 600 -20.32 -38.19 -33.01
N GLU A 601 -19.97 -37.64 -34.17
CA GLU A 601 -19.25 -38.36 -35.23
C GLU A 601 -17.75 -38.52 -34.96
N LEU A 602 -17.18 -37.79 -34.00
CA LEU A 602 -15.79 -37.96 -33.60
C LEU A 602 -15.53 -39.37 -33.06
N ASP A 603 -14.61 -40.10 -33.68
CA ASP A 603 -14.18 -41.46 -33.27
C ASP A 603 -13.74 -41.55 -31.79
N THR A 604 -13.25 -40.45 -31.26
CA THR A 604 -12.80 -40.33 -29.86
C THR A 604 -13.96 -40.11 -28.89
N VAL A 605 -15.12 -39.64 -29.36
CA VAL A 605 -16.31 -39.34 -28.58
C VAL A 605 -17.33 -40.48 -28.69
N SER A 606 -17.55 -41.01 -29.89
CA SER A 606 -18.54 -42.05 -30.21
C SER A 606 -18.43 -43.28 -29.31
N LYS A 607 -17.19 -43.68 -28.95
CA LYS A 607 -16.91 -44.82 -28.04
C LYS A 607 -17.43 -44.64 -26.62
N TYR A 608 -17.72 -43.40 -26.22
CA TYR A 608 -18.23 -43.07 -24.89
C TYR A 608 -19.74 -42.80 -24.89
N LEU A 609 -20.39 -42.90 -26.06
CA LEU A 609 -21.84 -42.76 -26.22
C LEU A 609 -22.53 -44.12 -26.09
N THR A 610 -22.35 -44.79 -24.94
CA THR A 610 -22.79 -46.19 -24.72
C THR A 610 -24.23 -46.34 -24.25
N GLY A 611 -24.91 -45.24 -23.92
CA GLY A 611 -26.30 -45.22 -23.42
C GLY A 611 -27.11 -44.07 -24.01
N ASP A 612 -28.39 -43.99 -23.66
CA ASP A 612 -29.30 -42.98 -24.20
C ASP A 612 -28.83 -41.55 -23.86
N ILE A 613 -28.86 -40.68 -24.87
CA ILE A 613 -28.52 -39.26 -24.70
C ILE A 613 -29.67 -38.57 -23.97
N LYS A 614 -29.40 -38.10 -22.75
CA LYS A 614 -30.36 -37.39 -21.91
C LYS A 614 -30.41 -35.90 -22.22
N LYS A 615 -29.26 -35.30 -22.55
CA LYS A 615 -29.13 -33.86 -22.82
C LYS A 615 -27.88 -33.56 -23.63
N GLU A 616 -28.00 -32.64 -24.59
CA GLU A 616 -26.87 -32.09 -25.34
C GLU A 616 -26.79 -30.58 -25.04
N ILE A 617 -25.63 -30.14 -24.55
CA ILE A 617 -25.40 -28.75 -24.14
C ILE A 617 -24.33 -28.17 -25.05
N VAL A 618 -24.67 -27.11 -25.76
CA VAL A 618 -23.72 -26.31 -26.54
C VAL A 618 -23.48 -25.02 -25.79
N VAL A 619 -22.22 -24.74 -25.45
CA VAL A 619 -21.79 -23.41 -25.03
C VAL A 619 -21.16 -22.77 -26.27
N PRO A 620 -21.79 -21.74 -26.86
CA PRO A 620 -21.31 -21.13 -28.10
C PRO A 620 -19.82 -20.82 -28.05
N ASN A 621 -19.12 -21.20 -29.12
CA ASN A 621 -17.68 -21.00 -29.32
C ASN A 621 -16.74 -21.61 -28.25
N LYS A 622 -17.24 -22.47 -27.34
CA LYS A 622 -16.43 -23.06 -26.26
C LYS A 622 -16.45 -24.58 -26.26
N LEU A 623 -17.63 -25.18 -26.10
CA LEU A 623 -17.74 -26.63 -25.94
C LEU A 623 -19.09 -27.21 -26.33
N VAL A 624 -19.08 -28.51 -26.61
CA VAL A 624 -20.26 -29.37 -26.68
C VAL A 624 -20.14 -30.43 -25.59
N ASN A 625 -21.13 -30.55 -24.71
CA ASN A 625 -21.19 -31.58 -23.68
C ASN A 625 -22.40 -32.48 -23.90
N ILE A 626 -22.16 -33.78 -24.05
CA ILE A 626 -23.16 -34.81 -24.29
C ILE A 626 -23.36 -35.59 -22.98
N VAL A 627 -24.57 -35.53 -22.44
CA VAL A 627 -24.94 -36.24 -21.21
C VAL A 627 -25.62 -37.54 -21.58
N VAL A 628 -24.98 -38.66 -21.25
CA VAL A 628 -25.50 -40.02 -21.49
C VAL A 628 -25.91 -40.67 -20.17
N VAL A 629 -26.96 -41.49 -20.22
CA VAL A 629 -27.34 -42.34 -19.10
C VAL A 629 -26.26 -43.42 -18.94
N GLY A 630 -25.67 -43.49 -17.75
CA GLY A 630 -24.55 -44.37 -17.41
C GLY A 630 -24.95 -45.83 -17.29
#